data_AF-A0A524IUQ7-F1
#
_entry.id   AF-A0A524IUQ7-F1
#
_cell.length_a   1.000
_cell.length_b   1.000
_cell.length_c   1.000
_cell.angle_alpha   90.00
_cell.angle_beta   90.00
_cell.angle_gamma   90.00
#
_symmetry.space_group_name_H-M   'P 1'
#
loop_
_entity.id
_entity.type
_entity.pdbx_description
1 polymer ?
#
loop_
_entity_poly.entity_id
_entity_poly.type
_entity_poly.pdbx_seq_one_letter_code
_entity_poly.pdbx_strand_id
1 'polypeptide(L)'
;MNTITVHIFSEPSKDMFFSVASGTSAAELLRMHPDYKELQSDPKQNGECLIAAMVNNKVVSLSYRVDINADIKPVFSGSLEGSIVYRQTLCFLLAIAAKRVFPDRRLVISHSLGEGYYYYFAALQNIKDEDLKALE
;
A
#
# COMPACT_ATOMS: atom_id res chain seq x y z
N MET A 1 1.02 24.23 18.80
CA MET A 1 1.01 22.92 18.11
C MET A 1 2.11 22.07 18.72
N ASN A 2 1.83 20.81 19.07
CA ASN A 2 2.88 19.91 19.57
C ASN A 2 3.81 19.51 18.42
N THR A 3 5.12 19.51 18.65
CA THR A 3 6.11 19.11 17.65
C THR A 3 6.65 17.72 17.95
N ILE A 4 6.89 16.94 16.90
CA ILE A 4 7.52 15.62 16.97
C ILE A 4 8.80 15.63 16.14
N THR A 5 9.73 14.75 16.50
CA THR A 5 10.94 14.49 15.74
C THR A 5 10.73 13.25 14.89
N VAL A 6 10.83 13.42 13.58
CA VAL A 6 10.81 12.29 12.64
C VAL A 6 12.20 12.07 12.09
N HIS A 7 12.55 10.81 11.94
CA HIS A 7 13.75 10.38 11.27
C HIS A 7 13.35 9.72 9.95
N ILE A 8 13.79 10.29 8.83
CA ILE A 8 13.48 9.73 7.51
C ILE A 8 14.72 9.00 7.02
N PHE A 9 14.65 7.67 6.95
CA PHE A 9 15.76 6.87 6.48
C PHE A 9 15.89 6.96 4.96
N SER A 10 17.14 7.04 4.52
CA SER A 10 17.52 6.85 3.13
C SER A 10 18.72 5.91 3.04
N GLU A 11 19.49 5.96 1.96
CA GLU A 11 20.79 5.29 1.92
C GLU A 11 21.62 5.62 3.19
N PRO A 12 22.45 4.68 3.68
CA PRO A 12 23.10 4.76 5.00
C PRO A 12 23.99 5.99 5.26
N SER A 13 24.20 6.86 4.27
CA SER A 13 24.96 8.11 4.37
C SER A 13 24.12 9.38 4.55
N LYS A 14 22.78 9.29 4.53
CA LYS A 14 21.85 10.44 4.47
C LYS A 14 20.67 10.30 5.45
N ASP A 15 20.94 9.95 6.70
CA ASP A 15 19.94 9.97 7.77
C ASP A 15 19.62 11.43 8.15
N MET A 16 18.34 11.82 8.12
CA MET A 16 17.89 13.19 8.41
C MET A 16 16.76 13.23 9.44
N PHE A 17 16.93 14.10 10.43
CA PHE A 17 15.93 14.38 11.47
C PHE A 17 15.20 15.69 11.16
N PHE A 18 13.87 15.65 11.19
CA PHE A 18 13.02 16.82 10.99
C PHE A 18 12.12 17.04 12.21
N SER A 19 12.01 18.29 12.64
CA SER A 19 10.99 18.70 13.62
C SER A 19 9.74 19.15 12.88
N VAL A 20 8.64 18.41 13.06
CA VAL A 20 7.38 18.60 12.34
C VAL A 20 6.22 18.69 13.31
N ALA A 21 5.08 19.21 12.86
CA ALA A 21 3.87 19.21 13.68
C ALA A 21 3.35 17.78 13.89
N SER A 22 2.92 17.45 15.11
CA SER A 22 2.14 16.24 15.38
C SER A 22 0.92 16.19 14.44
N GLY A 23 0.65 15.01 13.90
CA GLY A 23 -0.44 14.80 12.94
C GLY A 23 -0.04 15.11 11.50
N THR A 24 1.25 15.31 11.20
CA THR A 24 1.72 15.36 9.81
C THR A 24 1.56 13.96 9.18
N SER A 25 1.07 13.88 7.95
CA SER A 25 0.86 12.60 7.28
C SER A 25 2.16 11.99 6.77
N ALA A 26 2.23 10.66 6.67
CA ALA A 26 3.39 9.96 6.13
C ALA A 26 3.77 10.44 4.72
N ALA A 27 2.78 10.78 3.88
CA ALA A 27 3.01 11.40 2.57
C ALA A 27 3.74 12.74 2.66
N GLU A 28 3.29 13.61 3.56
CA GLU A 28 3.88 14.94 3.79
C GLU A 28 5.31 14.80 4.32
N LEU A 29 5.56 13.85 5.22
CA LEU A 29 6.89 13.58 5.75
C LEU A 29 7.84 13.09 4.66
N LEU A 30 7.44 12.09 3.88
CA LEU A 30 8.26 11.56 2.79
C LEU A 30 8.58 12.61 1.71
N ARG A 31 7.68 13.59 1.47
CA ARG A 31 7.93 14.73 0.57
C ARG A 31 9.07 15.63 1.01
N MET A 32 9.38 15.65 2.31
CA MET A 32 10.49 16.43 2.86
C MET A 32 11.85 15.80 2.53
N HIS A 33 11.86 14.56 2.03
CA HIS A 33 13.09 13.88 1.65
C HIS A 33 13.73 14.54 0.42
N PRO A 34 15.04 14.86 0.41
CA PRO A 34 15.71 15.53 -0.71
C PRO A 34 15.57 14.78 -2.03
N ASP A 35 15.66 13.45 -1.98
CA ASP A 35 15.60 12.59 -3.16
C ASP A 35 14.13 12.19 -3.51
N TYR A 36 13.12 12.79 -2.87
CA TYR A 36 11.69 12.46 -3.07
C TYR A 36 11.24 12.56 -4.54
N LYS A 37 11.85 13.44 -5.34
CA LYS A 37 11.56 13.55 -6.78
C LYS A 37 12.00 12.31 -7.56
N GLU A 38 13.09 11.67 -7.13
CA GLU A 38 13.57 10.41 -7.71
C GLU A 38 12.64 9.26 -7.28
N LEU A 39 12.12 9.30 -6.05
CA LEU A 39 11.14 8.36 -5.50
C LEU A 39 9.75 8.43 -6.17
N GLN A 40 9.50 9.46 -6.99
CA GLN A 40 8.27 9.66 -7.76
C GLN A 40 8.46 9.48 -9.27
N SER A 41 9.61 8.95 -9.70
CA SER A 41 9.84 8.72 -11.12
C SER A 41 8.68 7.94 -11.74
N ASP A 42 8.27 8.37 -12.95
CA ASP A 42 7.09 7.83 -13.65
C ASP A 42 7.14 6.29 -13.58
N PRO A 43 6.06 5.61 -13.16
CA PRO A 43 6.01 4.14 -13.17
C PRO A 43 6.43 3.53 -14.51
N LYS A 44 6.29 4.27 -15.62
CA LYS A 44 6.74 3.88 -16.96
C LYS A 44 8.26 3.91 -17.17
N GLN A 45 9.03 4.60 -16.33
CA GLN A 45 10.47 4.80 -16.49
C GLN A 45 11.32 3.87 -15.60
N ASN A 46 10.89 3.60 -14.36
CA ASN A 46 11.67 2.78 -13.41
C ASN A 46 10.88 1.63 -12.75
N GLY A 47 9.57 1.50 -13.00
CA GLY A 47 8.74 0.40 -12.46
C GLY A 47 8.41 0.46 -10.96
N GLU A 48 8.91 1.47 -10.24
CA GLU A 48 8.72 1.60 -8.79
C GLU A 48 7.87 2.83 -8.44
N CYS A 49 6.70 2.59 -7.85
CA CYS A 49 5.79 3.63 -7.39
C CYS A 49 5.76 3.65 -5.86
N LEU A 50 5.84 4.83 -5.25
CA LEU A 50 5.62 4.99 -3.81
C LEU A 50 4.14 4.72 -3.47
N ILE A 51 3.87 3.61 -2.78
CA ILE A 51 2.49 3.16 -2.49
C ILE A 51 2.16 3.15 -1.00
N ALA A 52 3.16 3.14 -0.13
CA ALA A 52 2.98 3.13 1.32
C ALA A 52 4.19 3.76 2.02
N ALA A 53 4.12 3.84 3.35
CA ALA A 53 5.24 4.18 4.21
C ALA A 53 5.42 3.10 5.27
N MET A 54 6.63 2.96 5.78
CA MET A 54 6.91 2.18 6.98
C MET A 54 7.21 3.15 8.13
N VAL A 55 6.38 3.12 9.17
CA VAL A 55 6.49 3.97 10.35
C VAL A 55 6.78 3.07 11.54
N ASN A 56 7.95 3.21 12.18
CA ASN A 56 8.39 2.37 13.29
C ASN A 56 8.22 0.86 12.98
N ASN A 57 8.74 0.41 11.84
CA ASN A 57 8.65 -0.96 11.33
C ASN A 57 7.24 -1.48 11.04
N LYS A 58 6.24 -0.58 10.94
CA LYS A 58 4.87 -0.92 10.55
C LYS A 58 4.52 -0.28 9.21
N VAL A 59 4.07 -1.07 8.26
CA VAL A 59 3.56 -0.57 6.98
C VAL A 59 2.21 0.13 7.19
N VAL A 60 2.10 1.36 6.68
CA VAL A 60 0.92 2.23 6.81
C VAL A 60 0.61 2.92 5.48
N SER A 61 -0.64 3.36 5.33
CA SER A 61 -1.06 4.24 4.24
C SER A 61 -0.27 5.55 4.23
N LEU A 62 -0.07 6.13 3.05
CA LEU A 62 0.48 7.48 2.89
C LEU A 62 -0.35 8.56 3.59
N SER A 63 -1.65 8.33 3.81
CA SER A 63 -2.54 9.21 4.58
C SER A 63 -2.43 9.07 6.11
N TYR A 64 -1.66 8.09 6.60
CA TYR A 64 -1.48 7.85 8.03
C TYR A 64 -0.84 9.05 8.72
N ARG A 65 -1.40 9.46 9.86
CA ARG A 65 -0.99 10.63 10.63
C ARG A 65 -0.01 10.20 11.72
N VAL A 66 1.14 10.87 11.80
CA VAL A 66 2.21 10.55 12.76
C VAL A 66 2.15 11.55 13.91
N ASP A 67 1.87 11.05 15.12
CA ASP A 67 1.66 11.88 16.33
C ASP A 67 2.75 11.74 17.39
N ILE A 68 3.71 10.83 17.15
CA ILE A 68 4.83 10.58 18.04
C ILE A 68 6.13 10.55 17.25
N ASN A 69 7.26 10.68 17.94
CA ASN A 69 8.56 10.53 17.31
C ASN A 69 8.63 9.18 16.59
N ALA A 70 9.11 9.22 15.35
CA ALA A 70 9.02 8.05 14.49
C ALA A 70 10.10 7.99 13.42
N ASP A 71 10.45 6.76 13.12
CA ASP A 71 11.28 6.31 12.02
C ASP A 71 10.40 6.06 10.79
N ILE A 72 10.67 6.76 9.69
CA ILE A 72 9.87 6.73 8.46
C ILE A 72 10.73 6.23 7.30
N LYS A 73 10.24 5.22 6.57
CA LYS A 73 10.86 4.75 5.31
C LYS A 73 9.82 4.71 4.18
N PRO A 74 10.19 5.01 2.93
CA PRO A 74 9.30 4.82 1.80
C PRO A 74 9.08 3.32 1.53
N VAL A 75 7.88 2.97 1.04
CA VAL A 75 7.57 1.61 0.57
C VAL A 75 7.13 1.68 -0.90
N PHE A 76 7.97 1.11 -1.77
CA PHE A 76 7.76 1.10 -3.22
C PHE A 76 7.06 -0.17 -3.68
N SER A 77 6.32 -0.11 -4.78
CA SER A 77 5.63 -1.25 -5.38
C SER A 77 6.55 -2.45 -5.68
N GLY A 78 7.83 -2.21 -6.00
CA GLY A 78 8.82 -3.26 -6.26
C GLY A 78 9.41 -3.93 -5.01
N SER A 79 9.18 -3.37 -3.82
CA SER A 79 9.65 -3.95 -2.55
C SER A 79 8.77 -5.13 -2.10
N LEU A 80 9.30 -5.94 -1.18
CA LEU A 80 8.56 -7.05 -0.56
C LEU A 80 7.29 -6.53 0.15
N GLU A 81 7.45 -5.49 0.97
CA GLU A 81 6.37 -4.84 1.69
C GLU A 81 5.35 -4.24 0.71
N GLY A 82 5.84 -3.61 -0.36
CA GLY A 82 5.00 -3.02 -1.38
C GLY A 82 4.18 -4.04 -2.17
N SER A 83 4.77 -5.19 -2.51
CA SER A 83 4.06 -6.29 -3.16
C SER A 83 2.89 -6.78 -2.31
N ILE A 84 3.06 -6.84 -0.99
CA ILE A 84 2.00 -7.19 -0.04
C ILE A 84 0.89 -6.14 -0.05
N VAL A 85 1.23 -4.85 0.05
CA VAL A 85 0.26 -3.73 0.02
C VAL A 85 -0.53 -3.72 -1.30
N TYR A 86 0.18 -3.87 -2.41
CA TYR A 86 -0.41 -3.89 -3.74
C TYR A 86 -1.42 -5.03 -3.88
N ARG A 87 -1.03 -6.24 -3.47
CA ARG A 87 -1.90 -7.42 -3.50
C ARG A 87 -3.13 -7.26 -2.61
N GLN A 88 -2.99 -6.74 -1.39
CA GLN A 88 -4.12 -6.45 -0.50
C GLN A 88 -5.09 -5.44 -1.12
N THR A 89 -4.57 -4.43 -1.81
CA THR A 89 -5.37 -3.44 -2.53
C THR A 89 -6.16 -4.09 -3.67
N LEU A 90 -5.53 -4.96 -4.46
CA LEU A 90 -6.21 -5.73 -5.51
C LEU A 90 -7.30 -6.65 -4.95
N CYS A 91 -7.06 -7.30 -3.81
CA CYS A 91 -8.07 -8.13 -3.14
C CYS A 91 -9.31 -7.29 -2.77
N PHE A 92 -9.10 -6.09 -2.26
CA PHE A 92 -10.18 -5.16 -1.92
C PHE A 92 -10.93 -4.67 -3.16
N LEU A 93 -10.21 -4.32 -4.23
CA LEU A 93 -10.82 -3.93 -5.52
C LEU A 93 -11.66 -5.06 -6.11
N LEU A 94 -11.16 -6.30 -6.11
CA LEU A 94 -11.89 -7.48 -6.56
C LEU A 94 -13.16 -7.69 -5.75
N ALA A 95 -13.11 -7.54 -4.42
CA ALA A 95 -14.30 -7.65 -3.57
C ALA A 95 -15.36 -6.59 -3.92
N ILE A 96 -14.96 -5.35 -4.21
CA ILE A 96 -15.86 -4.29 -4.67
C ILE A 96 -16.45 -4.63 -6.04
N ALA A 97 -15.61 -5.03 -7.00
CA ALA A 97 -16.04 -5.40 -8.35
C ALA A 97 -17.04 -6.55 -8.32
N ALA A 98 -16.72 -7.62 -7.58
CA ALA A 98 -17.60 -8.76 -7.39
C ALA A 98 -18.95 -8.36 -6.78
N LYS A 99 -18.97 -7.45 -5.79
CA LYS A 99 -20.23 -6.97 -5.21
C LYS A 99 -21.06 -6.15 -6.19
N ARG A 100 -20.42 -5.41 -7.11
CA ARG A 100 -21.12 -4.62 -8.14
C ARG A 100 -21.70 -5.50 -9.25
N VAL A 101 -20.91 -6.46 -9.72
CA VAL A 101 -21.29 -7.36 -10.82
C VAL A 101 -22.24 -8.45 -10.36
N PHE A 102 -22.05 -8.96 -9.14
CA PHE A 102 -22.86 -10.04 -8.56
C PHE A 102 -23.40 -9.66 -7.18
N PRO A 103 -24.41 -8.76 -7.10
CA PRO A 103 -24.91 -8.24 -5.82
C PRO A 103 -25.37 -9.32 -4.83
N ASP A 104 -25.91 -10.44 -5.33
CA ASP A 104 -26.45 -11.53 -4.51
C ASP A 104 -25.44 -12.64 -4.22
N ARG A 105 -24.26 -12.61 -4.86
CA ARG A 105 -23.21 -13.61 -4.64
C ARG A 105 -22.23 -13.09 -3.59
N ARG A 106 -21.87 -13.95 -2.63
CA ARG A 106 -20.86 -13.62 -1.61
C ARG A 106 -19.50 -14.16 -2.04
N LEU A 107 -18.60 -13.28 -2.46
CA LEU A 107 -17.20 -13.63 -2.70
C LEU A 107 -16.51 -13.94 -1.36
N VAL A 108 -15.77 -15.04 -1.31
CA VAL A 108 -15.01 -15.49 -0.14
C VAL A 108 -13.55 -15.67 -0.54
N ILE A 109 -12.67 -15.10 0.26
CA ILE A 109 -11.22 -15.30 0.19
C ILE A 109 -10.87 -16.51 1.05
N SER A 110 -10.15 -17.47 0.49
CA SER A 110 -9.69 -18.67 1.19
C SER A 110 -8.22 -18.53 1.55
N HIS A 111 -7.38 -19.49 1.15
CA HIS A 111 -5.95 -19.52 1.41
C HIS A 111 -5.15 -18.76 0.36
N SER A 112 -3.97 -18.29 0.77
CA SER A 112 -2.91 -17.83 -0.12
C SER A 112 -2.33 -19.00 -0.92
N LEU A 113 -2.03 -18.76 -2.20
CA LEU A 113 -1.41 -19.70 -3.12
C LEU A 113 -0.22 -19.02 -3.80
N GLY A 114 0.98 -19.23 -3.25
CA GLY A 114 2.18 -18.52 -3.71
C GLY A 114 1.96 -17.01 -3.69
N GLU A 115 2.06 -16.38 -4.85
CA GLU A 115 1.84 -14.94 -5.00
C GLU A 115 0.36 -14.52 -5.13
N GLY A 116 -0.59 -15.46 -5.10
CA GLY A 116 -2.02 -15.21 -5.27
C GLY A 116 -2.88 -15.63 -4.08
N TYR A 117 -4.20 -15.51 -4.25
CA TYR A 117 -5.21 -15.98 -3.31
C TYR A 117 -6.28 -16.77 -4.05
N TYR A 118 -6.79 -17.83 -3.41
CA TYR A 118 -7.93 -18.56 -3.92
C TYR A 118 -9.24 -17.90 -3.49
N TYR A 119 -10.13 -17.67 -4.46
CA TYR A 119 -11.45 -17.09 -4.25
C TYR A 119 -12.54 -18.04 -4.73
N TYR A 120 -13.69 -17.99 -4.07
CA TYR A 120 -14.90 -18.68 -4.51
C TYR A 120 -16.15 -17.87 -4.12
N PHE A 121 -17.28 -18.14 -4.78
CA PHE A 121 -18.56 -17.61 -4.36
C PHE A 121 -19.28 -18.62 -3.46
N ALA A 122 -19.80 -18.16 -2.31
CA ALA A 122 -20.55 -19.02 -1.41
C ALA A 122 -21.77 -19.63 -2.13
N ALA A 123 -22.02 -20.93 -1.91
CA ALA A 123 -23.10 -21.71 -2.52
C ALA A 123 -23.03 -21.85 -4.06
N LEU A 124 -21.93 -21.47 -4.69
CA LEU A 124 -21.66 -21.73 -6.11
C LEU A 124 -20.51 -22.72 -6.24
N GLN A 125 -20.76 -23.84 -6.92
CA GLN A 125 -19.74 -24.87 -7.16
C GLN A 125 -18.89 -24.58 -8.39
N ASN A 126 -19.42 -23.86 -9.39
CA ASN A 126 -18.74 -23.57 -10.66
C ASN A 126 -18.85 -22.09 -11.01
N ILE A 127 -17.74 -21.52 -11.49
CA ILE A 127 -17.67 -20.17 -12.08
C ILE A 127 -17.59 -20.35 -13.59
N LYS A 128 -18.40 -19.62 -14.36
CA LYS A 128 -18.35 -19.65 -15.83
C LYS A 128 -17.30 -18.68 -16.34
N ASP A 129 -16.77 -18.92 -17.55
CA ASP A 129 -15.83 -17.99 -18.19
C ASP A 129 -16.41 -16.58 -18.36
N GLU A 130 -17.72 -16.47 -18.58
CA GLU A 130 -18.43 -15.18 -18.62
C GLU A 130 -18.38 -14.44 -17.27
N ASP A 131 -18.42 -15.17 -16.16
CA ASP A 131 -18.33 -14.57 -14.84
C ASP A 131 -16.91 -14.04 -14.56
N LEU A 132 -15.88 -14.76 -15.04
CA LEU A 132 -14.48 -14.33 -14.94
C LEU A 132 -14.24 -13.06 -15.78
N LYS A 133 -14.67 -13.07 -17.05
CA LYS A 133 -14.56 -11.91 -17.94
C LYS A 133 -15.28 -10.66 -17.42
N ALA A 134 -16.31 -10.83 -16.59
CA ALA A 134 -17.01 -9.71 -15.98
C ALA A 134 -16.24 -9.06 -14.82
N LEU A 135 -15.21 -9.74 -14.29
CA LEU A 135 -14.38 -9.28 -13.16
C LEU A 135 -12.95 -8.85 -13.54
N GLU A 136 -12.47 -9.21 -14.74
CA GLU A 136 -11.19 -8.80 -15.32
C GLU A 136 -11.26 -7.41 -15.99
#